data_AF-A0AAW0KUV5-F1
#
_entry.id   AF-A0AAW0KUV5-F1
#
_cell.length_a   1.000
_cell.length_b   1.000
_cell.length_c   1.000
_cell.angle_alpha   90.00
_cell.angle_beta   90.00
_cell.angle_gamma   90.00
#
_symmetry.space_group_name_H-M   'P 1'
#
loop_
_entity.id
_entity.type
_entity.pdbx_description
1 polymer ?
#
loop_
_entity_poly.entity_id
_entity_poly.type
_entity_poly.pdbx_seq_one_letter_code
_entity_poly.pdbx_strand_id
1 'polypeptide(L)' 'MSGPSEWSWEENKVYENALAMHYEYFEKGEWEKIVVLIPTKTPTQISIHNAHLLEDIESIESGLIPPPRFQEKISDD' A
#
# COMPACT_ATOMS: atom_id res chain seq x y z
N MET A 1 -17.34 -7.54 15.41
CA MET A 1 -16.04 -7.94 14.83
C MET A 1 -16.04 -7.42 13.41
N SER A 2 -15.57 -6.19 13.16
CA SER A 2 -15.34 -5.76 11.78
C SER A 2 -14.14 -6.55 11.29
N GLY A 3 -14.32 -7.33 10.22
CA GLY A 3 -13.20 -7.96 9.51
C GLY A 3 -12.21 -6.89 9.01
N PRO A 4 -11.04 -7.30 8.50
CA PRO A 4 -10.13 -6.35 7.85
C PRO A 4 -10.96 -5.53 6.88
N SER A 5 -10.96 -4.19 7.04
CA SER A 5 -11.72 -3.35 6.14
C SER A 5 -11.13 -3.54 4.75
N GLU A 6 -11.86 -4.26 3.91
CA GLU A 6 -11.42 -4.61 2.57
C GLU A 6 -11.15 -3.30 1.82
N TRP A 7 -9.90 -3.11 1.40
CA TRP A 7 -9.50 -1.96 0.61
C TRP A 7 -10.06 -2.16 -0.80
N SER A 8 -10.87 -1.21 -1.27
CA SER A 8 -11.29 -1.22 -2.66
C SER A 8 -10.09 -0.94 -3.57
N TRP A 9 -10.21 -1.31 -4.85
CA TRP A 9 -9.17 -0.99 -5.83
C TRP A 9 -8.94 0.52 -5.95
N GLU A 10 -10.01 1.32 -5.92
CA GLU A 10 -9.92 2.78 -5.94
C GLU A 10 -9.21 3.32 -4.70
N GLU A 11 -9.53 2.80 -3.52
CA GLU A 11 -8.89 3.23 -2.27
C GLU A 11 -7.40 2.88 -2.27
N ASN A 12 -7.05 1.67 -2.69
CA ASN A 12 -5.64 1.27 -2.81
C ASN A 12 -4.91 2.16 -3.80
N LYS A 13 -5.54 2.50 -4.94
CA LYS A 13 -4.94 3.41 -5.92
C LYS A 13 -4.68 4.81 -5.34
N VAL A 14 -5.61 5.35 -4.55
CA VAL A 14 -5.40 6.65 -3.88
C VAL A 14 -4.29 6.53 -2.84
N TYR A 15 -4.22 5.41 -2.11
CA TYR A 15 -3.13 5.11 -1.18
C TYR A 15 -1.76 5.10 -1.86
N GLU A 16 -1.60 4.35 -2.95
CA GLU A 16 -0.33 4.28 -3.70
C GLU A 16 0.07 5.65 -4.26
N ASN A 17 -0.90 6.43 -4.76
CA ASN A 17 -0.64 7.80 -5.21
C ASN A 17 -0.18 8.70 -4.05
N ALA A 18 -0.81 8.59 -2.89
CA ALA A 18 -0.42 9.34 -1.70
C ALA A 18 0.99 8.94 -1.24
N LEU A 19 1.32 7.64 -1.26
CA LEU A 19 2.64 7.13 -0.94
C LEU A 19 3.71 7.68 -1.90
N ALA A 20 3.41 7.71 -3.19
CA ALA A 20 4.32 8.24 -4.21
C ALA A 20 4.53 9.76 -4.09
N MET A 21 3.49 10.52 -3.72
CA MET A 21 3.54 11.99 -3.67
C MET A 21 4.01 12.54 -2.32
N HIS A 22 3.81 11.80 -1.23
CA HIS A 22 3.99 12.27 0.14
C HIS A 22 4.73 11.25 1.02
N TYR A 23 5.73 10.58 0.46
CA TYR A 23 6.50 9.54 1.14
C TYR A 23 7.01 9.97 2.53
N GLU A 24 7.38 11.23 2.71
CA GLU A 24 7.87 11.77 3.97
C GLU A 24 6.86 11.69 5.12
N TYR A 25 5.56 11.63 4.83
CA TYR A 25 4.50 11.45 5.84
C TYR A 25 4.38 9.97 6.24
N PHE A 26 4.59 9.04 5.30
CA PHE A 26 4.60 7.61 5.57
C PHE A 26 5.83 7.21 6.39
N GLU A 27 7.00 7.73 6.02
CA GLU A 27 8.26 7.52 6.75
C GLU A 27 8.15 7.98 8.22
N LYS A 28 7.47 9.10 8.47
CA LYS A 28 7.27 9.65 9.82
C LYS A 28 6.05 9.08 10.56
N GLY A 29 5.24 8.24 9.93
CA GLY A 29 3.99 7.74 10.50
C GLY A 29 2.95 8.84 10.77
N GLU A 30 2.94 9.91 9.98
CA GLU A 30 2.00 11.04 10.10
C GLU A 30 0.64 10.71 9.46
N TRP A 31 0.01 9.61 9.89
CA TRP A 31 -1.22 9.07 9.29
C TRP A 31 -2.38 10.05 9.22
N GLU A 32 -2.48 10.98 10.18
CA GLU A 32 -3.50 12.04 10.19
C GLU A 32 -3.42 12.94 8.96
N LYS A 33 -2.22 13.15 8.39
CA LYS A 33 -2.06 13.91 7.13
C LYS A 33 -2.52 13.09 5.92
N ILE A 34 -2.42 11.76 5.98
CA ILE A 34 -2.83 10.86 4.90
C ILE A 34 -4.35 10.69 4.86
N VAL A 35 -5.04 10.72 6.01
CA VAL A 35 -6.51 10.64 6.07
C VAL A 35 -7.18 11.76 5.26
N VAL A 36 -6.55 12.94 5.15
CA VAL A 36 -7.06 14.04 4.31
C VAL A 36 -7.13 13.64 2.83
N LEU A 37 -6.24 12.76 2.38
CA LEU A 37 -6.19 12.23 1.01
C LEU A 37 -7.11 11.01 0.82
N ILE A 38 -7.34 10.23 1.90
CA ILE A 38 -8.13 9.01 1.90
C ILE A 38 -9.19 9.08 3.01
N PRO A 39 -10.22 9.94 2.87
CA PRO A 39 -11.18 10.19 3.94
C PRO A 39 -12.08 8.98 4.25
N THR A 40 -12.07 7.94 3.40
CA THR A 40 -12.79 6.68 3.62
C THR A 40 -12.09 5.73 4.60
N LYS A 41 -10.86 6.05 5.01
CA LYS A 41 -10.04 5.24 5.91
C LYS A 41 -9.62 6.04 7.15
N THR A 42 -9.54 5.35 8.27
CA THR A 42 -9.04 5.90 9.54
C THR A 42 -7.50 5.85 9.59
N PRO A 43 -6.85 6.66 10.44
CA PRO A 43 -5.40 6.59 10.64
C PRO A 43 -4.91 5.17 10.96
N THR A 44 -5.66 4.45 11.82
CA THR A 44 -5.35 3.06 12.19
C THR A 44 -5.44 2.10 11.00
N GLN A 45 -6.44 2.25 10.13
CA GLN A 45 -6.55 1.40 8.94
C GLN A 45 -5.40 1.66 7.96
N ILE A 46 -5.01 2.93 7.79
CA ILE A 46 -3.88 3.31 6.94
C ILE A 46 -2.57 2.76 7.51
N SER A 47 -2.36 2.87 8.83
CA SER A 47 -1.14 2.36 9.46
C SER A 47 -1.02 0.84 9.35
N ILE A 48 -2.14 0.11 9.50
CA ILE A 48 -2.17 -1.35 9.34
C ILE A 48 -1.88 -1.73 7.89
N HIS A 49 -2.48 -1.03 6.92
CA HIS A 49 -2.24 -1.28 5.49
C HIS A 49 -0.77 -1.06 5.11
N ASN A 50 -0.18 0.03 5.63
CA ASN A 50 1.25 0.31 5.43
C ASN A 50 2.14 -0.76 6.08
N ALA A 51 1.79 -1.26 7.26
CA ALA A 51 2.55 -2.33 7.91
C ALA A 51 2.56 -3.62 7.07
N HIS A 52 1.41 -4.02 6.52
CA HIS A 52 1.34 -5.18 5.62
C HIS A 52 2.15 -4.96 4.34
N LEU A 53 2.11 -3.76 3.76
CA LEU A 53 2.93 -3.44 2.59
C LEU A 53 4.44 -3.63 2.88
N LEU A 54 4.92 -3.18 4.04
CA LEU A 54 6.32 -3.35 4.43
C LEU A 54 6.68 -4.82 4.67
N GLU A 55 5.78 -5.60 5.29
CA GLU A 55 5.95 -7.04 5.48
C GLU A 55 6.02 -7.80 4.15
N ASP A 56 5.19 -7.44 3.18
CA ASP A 56 5.21 -8.01 1.83
C ASP A 56 6.53 -7.69 1.11
N ILE A 57 7.02 -6.44 1.20
CA ILE A 57 8.31 -6.04 0.64
C ILE A 57 9.45 -6.84 1.27
N GLU A 58 9.50 -6.91 2.60
CA GLU A 58 10.53 -7.68 3.32
C GLU A 58 10.50 -9.16 2.92
N SER A 59 9.31 -9.74 2.78
CA SER A 59 9.12 -11.14 2.37
C SER A 59 9.61 -11.41 0.94
N ILE A 60 9.44 -10.46 0.02
CA ILE A 60 9.95 -10.54 -1.35
C ILE A 60 11.48 -10.38 -1.37
N GLU A 61 12.01 -9.37 -0.69
CA GLU A 61 13.45 -9.07 -0.68
C GLU A 61 14.29 -10.14 0.03
N SER A 62 13.73 -10.78 1.06
CA SER A 62 14.35 -11.93 1.75
C SER A 62 14.25 -13.24 0.96
N GLY A 63 13.54 -13.27 -0.16
CA GLY A 63 13.34 -14.47 -0.98
C GLY A 63 12.40 -15.51 -0.35
N LEU A 64 11.63 -15.12 0.67
CA LEU A 64 10.63 -15.99 1.30
C LEU A 64 9.43 -16.24 0.38
N ILE A 65 9.14 -15.30 -0.52
CA ILE A 65 8.07 -15.40 -1.52
C ILE A 65 8.66 -15.12 -2.90
N PRO A 66 8.41 -15.96 -3.92
CA PRO A 66 8.84 -15.66 -5.28
C PRO A 66 8.13 -14.40 -5.78
N PRO A 67 8.82 -13.51 -6.52
CA PRO A 67 8.17 -12.34 -7.08
C PRO A 67 7.00 -12.76 -7.99
N PRO A 68 5.96 -11.92 -8.11
CA PRO A 68 4.86 -12.20 -9.03
C PRO A 68 5.41 -12.47 -10.43
N ARG A 69 4.90 -13.52 -11.09
CA ARG A 69 5.22 -13.77 -12.50
C ARG A 69 4.48 -12.75 -13.35
N PHE A 70 5.08 -11.58 -13.52
CA PHE A 70 4.63 -10.63 -14.53
C PHE A 70 4.83 -11.29 -15.89
N GLN A 71 3.73 -11.52 -16.62
CA GLN A 71 3.83 -11.89 -18.03
C GLN A 71 4.53 -10.72 -18.71
N GLU A 72 5.77 -10.93 -19.15
CA GLU A 72 6.38 -10.02 -20.12
C GLU A 72 5.40 -9.93 -21.29
N LYS A 73 4.75 -8.78 -21.44
CA LYS A 73 4.13 -8.48 -22.72
C LYS A 73 5.29 -8.44 -23.69
N ILE A 74 5.44 -9.52 -24.45
CA ILE A 74 6.22 -9.53 -25.68
C ILE A 74 5.68 -8.35 -26.47
N SER A 75 6.46 -7.27 -26.52
CA SER A 75 6.22 -6.19 -27.45
C SER A 75 6.53 -6.78 -28.82
N ASP A 76 5.49 -7.11 -29.57
CA ASP A 76 5.62 -7.22 -31.01
C ASP A 76 5.88 -5.79 -31.52
N ASP A 77 7.07 -5.57 -32.06
CA ASP A 77 7.53 -4.32 -32.72
C ASP A 77 6.47 -3.66 -33.61
#